data_AF-A0A4U7BMF6-F1
#
_entry.id   AF-A0A4U7BMF6-F1
#
_cell.length_a   1.000
_cell.length_b   1.000
_cell.length_c   1.000
_cell.angle_alpha   90.00
_cell.angle_beta   90.00
_cell.angle_gamma   90.00
#
_symmetry.space_group_name_H-M   'P 1'
#
loop_
_entity.id
_entity.type
_entity.pdbx_description
1 polymer ?
#
loop_
_entity_poly.entity_id
_entity_poly.type
_entity_poly.pdbx_seq_one_letter_code
_entity_poly.pdbx_strand_id
1 'polypeptide(L)'
;MEHKEIYSRILDIHKHIFEQLKFAETKNNILLVFIVAFIAMIVRFLQSSNNGNIGIKVVMICILIILLCAAWELILSFKPILNNKEKKYNFLVRIYNKYFNKTRNNSKLCNIYFFKDLAKIKSKELMEIVIRDLEDNTEKEKIQNDKFINDLLNQICVLSLITLNKHKCFSNSLFYIVLLFICFFIIIIIEIFSIIKMF
;
A
#
# COMPACT_ATOMS: atom_id res chain seq x y z
N MET A 1 36.29 -5.42 -13.09
CA MET A 1 35.40 -4.52 -13.90
C MET A 1 33.95 -4.74 -13.47
N GLU A 2 33.64 -6.00 -13.16
CA GLU A 2 32.39 -6.51 -12.60
C GLU A 2 31.91 -5.79 -11.33
N HIS A 3 32.80 -5.41 -10.39
CA HIS A 3 32.38 -4.63 -9.20
C HIS A 3 31.68 -3.29 -9.51
N LYS A 4 32.09 -2.57 -10.57
CA LYS A 4 31.42 -1.32 -10.99
C LYS A 4 30.07 -1.59 -11.64
N GLU A 5 29.98 -2.69 -12.37
CA GLU A 5 28.75 -3.12 -13.05
C GLU A 5 27.69 -3.62 -12.07
N ILE A 6 28.10 -4.39 -11.05
CA ILE A 6 27.20 -4.80 -9.98
C ILE A 6 26.69 -3.59 -9.21
N TYR A 7 27.58 -2.65 -8.91
CA TYR A 7 27.18 -1.41 -8.27
C TYR A 7 26.12 -0.65 -9.08
N SER A 8 26.31 -0.50 -10.40
CA SER A 8 25.32 0.17 -11.25
C SER A 8 24.00 -0.59 -11.30
N ARG A 9 24.03 -1.93 -11.38
CA ARG A 9 22.81 -2.77 -11.35
C ARG A 9 22.03 -2.60 -10.04
N ILE A 10 22.71 -2.61 -8.89
CA ILE A 10 22.06 -2.40 -7.59
C ILE A 10 21.46 -0.99 -7.51
N LEU A 11 22.17 0.02 -8.01
CA LEU A 11 21.70 1.39 -8.04
C LEU A 11 20.44 1.55 -8.92
N ASP A 12 20.38 0.85 -10.06
CA ASP A 12 19.21 0.81 -10.93
C ASP A 12 18.01 0.13 -10.26
N ILE A 13 18.23 -0.99 -9.56
CA ILE A 13 17.19 -1.64 -8.75
C ILE A 13 16.67 -0.68 -7.69
N HIS A 14 17.56 -0.01 -6.96
CA HIS A 14 17.18 0.98 -5.96
C HIS A 14 16.33 2.09 -6.56
N LYS A 15 16.74 2.66 -7.70
CA LYS A 15 15.99 3.69 -8.42
C LYS A 15 14.59 3.20 -8.81
N HIS A 16 14.48 2.00 -9.36
CA HIS A 16 13.21 1.43 -9.77
C HIS A 16 12.25 1.20 -8.59
N ILE A 17 12.76 0.71 -7.46
CA ILE A 17 11.96 0.55 -6.24
C ILE A 17 11.55 1.89 -5.64
N PHE A 18 12.41 2.90 -5.71
CA PHE A 18 12.07 4.25 -5.30
C PHE A 18 10.97 4.88 -6.16
N GLU A 19 10.97 4.64 -7.47
CA GLU A 19 9.89 5.07 -8.37
C GLU A 19 8.56 4.37 -8.05
N GLN A 20 8.60 3.06 -7.76
CA GLN A 20 7.42 2.30 -7.32
C GLN A 20 6.87 2.82 -5.99
N LEU A 21 7.75 3.21 -5.05
CA LEU A 21 7.37 3.83 -3.80
C LEU A 21 6.64 5.15 -4.03
N LYS A 22 7.21 6.04 -4.85
CA LYS A 22 6.57 7.32 -5.21
C LYS A 22 5.19 7.10 -5.80
N PHE A 23 5.06 6.14 -6.71
CA PHE A 23 3.77 5.82 -7.32
C PHE A 23 2.73 5.31 -6.30
N ALA A 24 3.16 4.46 -5.36
CA ALA A 24 2.29 4.01 -4.27
C ALA A 24 1.84 5.17 -3.37
N GLU A 25 2.73 6.12 -3.10
CA GLU A 25 2.42 7.32 -2.32
C GLU A 25 1.45 8.26 -3.06
N THR A 26 1.67 8.49 -4.35
CA THR A 26 0.76 9.29 -5.19
C THR A 26 -0.64 8.69 -5.21
N LYS A 27 -0.77 7.37 -5.32
CA LYS A 27 -2.07 6.67 -5.27
C LYS A 27 -2.80 6.90 -3.95
N ASN A 28 -2.10 6.79 -2.82
CA ASN A 28 -2.71 7.03 -1.51
C ASN A 28 -3.14 8.49 -1.35
N ASN A 29 -2.34 9.43 -1.86
CA ASN A 29 -2.69 10.85 -1.82
C ASN A 29 -3.94 11.15 -2.66
N ILE A 30 -4.01 10.64 -3.90
CA ILE A 30 -5.19 10.78 -4.76
C ILE A 30 -6.44 10.21 -4.07
N LEU A 31 -6.31 9.02 -3.46
CA LEU A 31 -7.43 8.38 -2.77
C LEU A 31 -7.87 9.18 -1.55
N LEU A 32 -6.95 9.78 -0.80
CA LEU A 32 -7.27 10.64 0.34
C LEU A 32 -8.04 11.89 -0.10
N VAL A 33 -7.62 12.56 -1.17
CA VAL A 33 -8.34 13.70 -1.75
C VAL A 33 -9.76 13.29 -2.17
N PHE A 34 -9.91 12.11 -2.78
CA PHE A 34 -11.22 11.57 -3.13
C PHE A 34 -12.11 11.34 -1.90
N ILE A 35 -11.57 10.78 -0.81
CA ILE A 35 -12.33 10.59 0.44
C ILE A 35 -12.80 11.93 1.00
N VAL A 36 -11.94 12.96 1.03
CA VAL A 36 -12.32 14.29 1.52
C VAL A 36 -13.45 14.89 0.69
N ALA A 37 -13.35 14.79 -0.64
CA ALA A 37 -14.43 15.23 -1.53
C ALA A 37 -15.73 14.45 -1.29
N PHE A 38 -15.63 13.15 -1.06
CA PHE A 38 -16.80 12.30 -0.82
C PHE A 38 -17.46 12.58 0.54
N ILE A 39 -16.68 12.84 1.58
CA ILE A 39 -17.18 13.32 2.88
C ILE A 39 -17.93 14.64 2.70
N ALA A 40 -17.35 15.60 1.98
CA ALA A 40 -18.00 16.89 1.74
C ALA A 40 -19.33 16.73 0.98
N MET A 41 -19.40 15.82 0.01
CA MET A 41 -20.62 15.48 -0.72
C MET A 41 -21.70 14.91 0.21
N ILE A 42 -21.35 13.94 1.07
CA ILE A 42 -22.31 13.33 2.01
C ILE A 42 -22.81 14.34 3.04
N VAL A 43 -21.93 15.20 3.55
CA VAL A 43 -22.32 16.26 4.49
C VAL A 43 -23.31 17.23 3.85
N ARG A 44 -23.06 17.67 2.61
CA ARG A 44 -23.99 18.53 1.87
C ARG A 44 -25.32 17.84 1.60
N PHE A 45 -25.30 16.56 1.24
CA PHE A 45 -26.52 15.77 1.06
C PHE A 45 -27.33 15.69 2.36
N LEU A 46 -26.68 15.41 3.50
CA LEU A 46 -27.32 15.39 4.81
C LEU A 46 -27.93 16.75 5.21
N GLN A 47 -27.26 17.85 4.88
CA GLN A 47 -27.77 19.21 5.12
C GLN A 47 -28.98 19.55 4.22
N SER A 48 -28.95 19.10 2.96
CA SER A 48 -30.03 19.35 2.00
C SER A 48 -31.23 18.43 2.18
N SER A 49 -31.02 17.23 2.72
CA SER A 49 -32.08 16.25 2.93
C SER A 49 -32.95 16.69 4.11
N ASN A 50 -34.04 17.38 3.80
CA ASN A 50 -35.09 17.74 4.75
C ASN A 50 -35.99 16.54 5.12
N ASN A 51 -35.56 15.34 4.75
CA ASN A 51 -36.34 14.12 4.83
C ASN A 51 -36.45 13.64 6.29
N GLY A 52 -37.68 13.32 6.73
CA GLY A 52 -37.96 12.79 8.07
C GLY A 52 -37.50 11.35 8.28
N ASN A 53 -36.92 10.72 7.26
CA ASN A 53 -36.48 9.33 7.32
C ASN A 53 -35.16 9.20 8.11
N ILE A 54 -35.30 9.04 9.42
CA ILE A 54 -34.21 8.84 10.39
C ILE A 54 -33.27 7.70 9.95
N GLY A 55 -33.80 6.64 9.31
CA GLY A 55 -33.00 5.51 8.85
C GLY A 55 -31.91 5.89 7.86
N ILE A 56 -32.22 6.74 6.88
CA ILE A 56 -31.25 7.22 5.89
C ILE A 56 -30.17 8.06 6.57
N LYS A 57 -30.55 8.94 7.51
CA LYS A 57 -29.59 9.76 8.26
C LYS A 57 -28.61 8.91 9.06
N VAL A 58 -29.10 7.88 9.75
CA VAL A 58 -28.25 6.94 10.52
C VAL A 58 -27.26 6.22 9.60
N VAL A 59 -27.73 5.67 8.47
CA VAL A 59 -26.85 4.98 7.50
C VAL A 59 -25.76 5.91 6.97
N MET A 60 -26.11 7.17 6.66
CA MET A 60 -25.16 8.15 6.14
C MET A 60 -24.12 8.58 7.18
N ILE A 61 -24.50 8.68 8.47
CA ILE A 61 -23.55 8.89 9.57
C ILE A 61 -22.60 7.69 9.69
N CYS A 62 -23.11 6.46 9.58
CA CYS A 62 -22.25 5.26 9.57
C CYS A 62 -21.25 5.28 8.40
N ILE A 63 -21.69 5.67 7.19
CA ILE A 63 -20.80 5.83 6.02
C ILE A 63 -19.69 6.86 6.32
N LEU A 64 -20.04 8.02 6.90
CA LEU A 64 -19.08 9.05 7.28
C LEU A 64 -18.03 8.55 8.26
N ILE A 65 -18.43 7.81 9.29
CA ILE A 65 -17.50 7.22 10.27
C ILE A 65 -16.52 6.27 9.57
N ILE A 66 -17.01 5.41 8.67
CA ILE A 66 -16.15 4.47 7.93
C ILE A 66 -15.18 5.23 7.00
N LEU A 67 -15.64 6.29 6.32
CA LEU A 67 -14.79 7.15 5.49
C LEU A 67 -13.70 7.85 6.30
N LEU A 68 -14.02 8.33 7.52
CA LEU A 68 -13.02 8.91 8.43
C LEU A 68 -11.99 7.87 8.87
N CYS A 69 -12.42 6.63 9.18
CA CYS A 69 -11.50 5.54 9.48
C CYS A 69 -10.59 5.22 8.28
N ALA A 70 -11.11 5.21 7.05
CA ALA A 70 -10.34 4.99 5.83
C ALA A 70 -9.33 6.12 5.56
N ALA A 71 -9.74 7.38 5.75
CA ALA A 71 -8.84 8.54 5.66
C ALA A 71 -7.71 8.44 6.69
N TRP A 72 -8.03 8.05 7.93
CA TRP A 72 -7.04 7.86 8.98
C TRP A 72 -6.03 6.75 8.64
N GLU A 73 -6.48 5.63 8.09
CA GLU A 73 -5.58 4.55 7.61
C GLU A 73 -4.63 5.03 6.51
N LEU A 74 -5.12 5.83 5.56
CA LEU A 74 -4.28 6.41 4.50
C LEU A 74 -3.27 7.41 5.05
N ILE A 75 -3.66 8.27 6.00
CA ILE A 75 -2.74 9.21 6.67
C ILE A 75 -1.64 8.43 7.40
N LEU A 76 -2.01 7.38 8.14
CA LEU A 76 -1.04 6.51 8.82
C LEU A 76 -0.08 5.82 7.84
N SER A 77 -0.50 5.57 6.59
CA SER A 77 0.37 4.99 5.55
C SER A 77 1.52 5.90 5.11
N PHE A 78 1.45 7.22 5.39
CA PHE A 78 2.55 8.14 5.13
C PHE A 78 3.67 8.00 6.16
N LYS A 79 3.38 7.46 7.36
CA LYS A 79 4.42 7.17 8.34
C LYS A 79 5.26 5.97 7.88
N PRO A 80 6.59 6.11 7.70
CA PRO A 80 7.43 4.99 7.30
C PRO A 80 7.51 3.97 8.45
N ILE A 81 6.99 2.77 8.21
CA ILE A 81 7.14 1.64 9.14
C ILE A 81 8.51 1.03 8.88
N LEU A 82 9.49 1.42 9.69
CA LEU A 82 10.91 1.12 9.48
C LEU A 82 11.32 -0.24 10.07
N ASN A 83 10.51 -0.83 10.95
CA ASN A 83 10.94 -1.98 11.73
C ASN A 83 10.07 -3.22 11.55
N ASN A 84 10.70 -4.38 11.33
CA ASN A 84 10.04 -5.69 11.44
C ASN A 84 9.41 -5.92 12.83
N LYS A 85 9.87 -5.21 13.87
CA LYS A 85 9.24 -5.21 15.20
C LYS A 85 7.92 -4.42 15.25
N GLU A 86 7.76 -3.38 14.42
CA GLU A 86 6.50 -2.63 14.31
C GLU A 86 5.38 -3.42 13.61
N LYS A 87 5.73 -4.49 12.86
CA LYS A 87 4.73 -5.48 12.35
C LYS A 87 3.86 -6.08 13.46
N LYS A 88 4.32 -6.05 14.72
CA LYS A 88 3.61 -6.64 15.86
C LYS A 88 2.45 -5.75 16.35
N TYR A 89 2.53 -4.44 16.14
CA TYR A 89 1.59 -3.47 16.70
C TYR A 89 0.51 -3.02 15.71
N ASN A 90 0.75 -3.16 14.40
CA ASN A 90 -0.24 -2.83 13.40
C ASN A 90 -1.18 -4.04 13.18
N PHE A 91 -2.27 -4.10 13.94
CA PHE A 91 -3.26 -5.19 13.93
C PHE A 91 -3.77 -5.53 12.51
N LEU A 92 -3.92 -4.51 11.66
CA LEU A 92 -4.32 -4.65 10.25
C LEU A 92 -3.27 -5.41 9.42
N VAL A 93 -1.97 -5.14 9.63
CA VAL A 93 -0.87 -5.85 8.98
C VAL A 93 -0.81 -7.32 9.44
N ARG A 94 -1.16 -7.60 10.70
CA ARG A 94 -1.19 -8.95 11.27
C ARG A 94 -2.30 -9.81 10.68
N ILE A 95 -3.53 -9.29 10.57
CA ILE A 95 -4.65 -10.01 9.95
C ILE A 95 -4.32 -10.31 8.48
N TYR A 96 -3.84 -9.31 7.75
CA TYR A 96 -3.60 -9.46 6.31
C TYR A 96 -2.42 -10.41 6.00
N ASN A 97 -1.32 -10.36 6.77
CA ASN A 97 -0.21 -11.30 6.58
C ASN A 97 -0.60 -12.75 6.89
N LYS A 98 -1.59 -12.99 7.76
CA LYS A 98 -2.08 -14.35 8.06
C LYS A 98 -2.77 -14.98 6.85
N TYR A 99 -3.52 -14.19 6.08
CA TYR A 99 -4.18 -14.66 4.85
C TYR A 99 -3.21 -14.83 3.68
N PHE A 100 -2.25 -13.91 3.52
CA PHE A 100 -1.34 -13.92 2.36
C PHE A 100 -0.17 -14.91 2.49
N ASN A 101 0.21 -15.32 3.70
CA ASN A 101 1.28 -16.30 3.90
C ASN A 101 0.85 -17.75 3.60
N LYS A 102 -0.40 -18.01 3.22
CA LYS A 102 -0.89 -19.37 2.94
C LYS A 102 -0.63 -19.82 1.49
N THR A 103 -0.34 -18.91 0.56
CA THR A 103 -0.05 -19.19 -0.87
C THR A 103 1.46 -19.33 -1.16
N ARG A 104 2.24 -19.76 -0.17
CA ARG A 104 3.66 -19.41 0.04
C ARG A 104 4.64 -20.54 -0.25
N ASN A 105 4.59 -21.20 -1.41
CA ASN A 105 5.46 -22.36 -1.68
C ASN A 105 6.21 -22.42 -3.03
N ASN A 106 6.23 -21.37 -3.85
CA ASN A 106 7.06 -21.37 -5.07
C ASN A 106 8.22 -20.37 -4.96
N SER A 107 9.37 -20.88 -4.53
CA SER A 107 10.60 -20.15 -4.18
C SER A 107 11.58 -19.95 -5.34
N LYS A 108 11.22 -20.23 -6.60
CA LYS A 108 12.23 -20.28 -7.70
C LYS A 108 12.32 -19.03 -8.59
N LEU A 109 11.39 -18.09 -8.55
CA LEU A 109 11.41 -16.90 -9.40
C LEU A 109 11.19 -15.65 -8.55
N CYS A 110 12.28 -15.03 -8.10
CA CYS A 110 12.24 -13.70 -7.51
C CYS A 110 12.50 -12.66 -8.60
N ASN A 111 11.52 -11.81 -8.87
CA ASN A 111 11.74 -10.63 -9.70
C ASN A 111 12.41 -9.53 -8.86
N ILE A 112 13.71 -9.33 -9.07
CA ILE A 112 14.51 -8.30 -8.37
C ILE A 112 14.08 -6.86 -8.69
N TYR A 113 13.28 -6.63 -9.72
CA TYR A 113 12.75 -5.29 -10.05
C TYR A 113 11.35 -5.05 -9.46
N PHE A 114 10.75 -6.05 -8.80
CA PHE A 114 9.39 -5.95 -8.30
C PHE A 114 9.34 -5.91 -6.77
N PHE A 115 8.85 -4.80 -6.22
CA PHE A 115 8.78 -4.57 -4.76
C PHE A 115 8.07 -5.69 -4.00
N LYS A 116 7.06 -6.37 -4.58
CA LYS A 116 6.32 -7.43 -3.87
C LYS A 116 7.19 -8.65 -3.59
N ASP A 117 8.15 -8.94 -4.46
CA ASP A 117 9.04 -10.08 -4.30
C ASP A 117 10.25 -9.71 -3.44
N LEU A 118 10.84 -8.53 -3.65
CA LEU A 118 11.90 -8.00 -2.80
C LEU A 118 11.49 -7.81 -1.33
N ALA A 119 10.24 -7.41 -1.06
CA ALA A 119 9.73 -7.25 0.30
C ALA A 119 9.67 -8.57 1.10
N LYS A 120 9.79 -9.73 0.43
CA LYS A 120 9.79 -11.07 1.05
C LYS A 120 11.19 -11.54 1.43
N ILE A 121 12.22 -10.91 0.88
CA ILE A 121 13.61 -11.37 0.89
C ILE A 121 14.43 -10.52 1.85
N LYS A 122 15.41 -11.13 2.51
CA LYS A 122 16.37 -10.41 3.37
C LYS A 122 17.53 -9.85 2.55
N SER A 123 18.17 -8.78 3.01
CA SER A 123 19.34 -8.21 2.35
C SER A 123 20.45 -9.23 2.06
N LYS A 124 20.64 -10.22 2.96
CA LYS A 124 21.58 -11.35 2.77
C LYS A 124 21.22 -12.26 1.59
N GLU A 125 19.94 -12.61 1.46
CA GLU A 125 19.45 -13.43 0.34
C GLU A 125 19.49 -12.64 -0.98
N LEU A 126 19.26 -11.32 -0.92
CA LEU A 126 19.42 -10.44 -2.09
C LEU A 126 20.88 -10.33 -2.52
N MET A 127 21.81 -10.24 -1.56
CA MET A 127 23.25 -10.30 -1.85
C MET A 127 23.61 -11.59 -2.57
N GLU A 128 23.14 -12.75 -2.10
CA GLU A 128 23.35 -14.05 -2.73
C GLU A 128 22.80 -14.15 -4.15
N ILE A 129 21.70 -13.43 -4.46
CA ILE A 129 21.16 -13.35 -5.82
C ILE A 129 22.06 -12.50 -6.71
N VAL A 130 22.55 -11.36 -6.21
CA VAL A 130 23.38 -10.42 -6.98
C VAL A 130 24.76 -11.01 -7.31
N ILE A 131 25.38 -11.73 -6.37
CA ILE A 131 26.71 -12.31 -6.57
C ILE A 131 26.70 -13.68 -7.26
N ARG A 132 25.51 -14.24 -7.53
CA ARG A 132 25.37 -15.60 -8.08
C ARG A 132 26.02 -15.75 -9.45
N ASP A 133 25.87 -14.73 -10.27
CA ASP A 133 26.30 -14.73 -11.67
C ASP A 133 27.76 -14.27 -11.81
N LEU A 134 28.45 -14.01 -10.70
CA LEU A 134 29.89 -13.72 -10.71
C LEU A 134 30.70 -15.01 -10.84
N GLU A 135 31.71 -14.99 -11.71
CA GLU A 135 32.63 -16.11 -11.88
C GLU A 135 33.80 -16.03 -10.87
N ASP A 136 34.29 -14.83 -10.54
CA ASP A 136 35.46 -14.62 -9.68
C ASP A 136 35.11 -14.62 -8.18
N ASN A 137 35.68 -15.58 -7.44
CA ASN A 137 35.50 -15.69 -5.98
C ASN A 137 36.12 -14.51 -5.20
N THR A 138 37.17 -13.88 -5.72
CA THR A 138 37.80 -12.73 -5.06
C THR A 138 36.97 -11.45 -5.22
N GLU A 139 36.27 -11.28 -6.35
CA GLU A 139 35.30 -10.20 -6.52
C GLU A 139 34.05 -10.42 -5.64
N LYS A 140 33.58 -11.67 -5.49
CA LYS A 140 32.48 -12.01 -4.56
C LYS A 140 32.78 -11.58 -3.11
N GLU A 141 33.98 -11.90 -2.60
CA GLU A 141 34.37 -11.51 -1.24
C GLU A 141 34.48 -9.99 -1.06
N LYS A 142 34.97 -9.27 -2.07
CA LYS A 142 35.03 -7.80 -2.03
C LYS A 142 33.63 -7.18 -1.91
N ILE A 143 32.69 -7.65 -2.72
CA ILE A 143 31.30 -7.15 -2.73
C ILE A 143 30.57 -7.50 -1.45
N GLN A 144 30.78 -8.72 -0.92
CA GLN A 144 30.19 -9.14 0.36
C GLN A 144 30.65 -8.28 1.53
N ASN A 145 31.91 -7.85 1.52
CA ASN A 145 32.50 -7.03 2.56
C ASN A 145 32.31 -5.52 2.34
N ASP A 146 31.79 -5.10 1.17
CA ASP A 146 31.53 -3.70 0.88
C ASP A 146 30.33 -3.19 1.71
N LYS A 147 30.62 -2.29 2.64
CA LYS A 147 29.63 -1.69 3.54
C LYS A 147 28.58 -0.88 2.78
N PHE A 148 28.97 -0.21 1.70
CA PHE A 148 28.07 0.64 0.92
C PHE A 148 27.07 -0.21 0.12
N ILE A 149 27.55 -1.30 -0.49
CA ILE A 149 26.69 -2.26 -1.17
C ILE A 149 25.70 -2.89 -0.18
N ASN A 150 26.18 -3.31 0.98
CA ASN A 150 25.32 -3.86 2.03
C ASN A 150 24.23 -2.88 2.49
N ASP A 151 24.57 -1.59 2.62
CA ASP A 151 23.60 -0.56 2.97
C ASP A 151 22.57 -0.33 1.86
N LEU A 152 22.99 -0.27 0.60
CA LEU A 152 22.09 -0.16 -0.56
C LEU A 152 21.10 -1.33 -0.63
N LEU A 153 21.59 -2.56 -0.46
CA LEU A 153 20.72 -3.75 -0.46
C LEU A 153 19.72 -3.72 0.70
N ASN A 154 20.14 -3.24 1.87
CA ASN A 154 19.24 -3.05 3.00
C ASN A 154 18.19 -1.97 2.70
N GLN A 155 18.58 -0.84 2.10
CA GLN A 155 17.66 0.19 1.65
C GLN A 155 16.64 -0.39 0.66
N ILE A 156 17.06 -1.14 -0.36
CA ILE A 156 16.16 -1.79 -1.32
C ILE A 156 15.10 -2.66 -0.60
N CYS A 157 15.52 -3.50 0.34
CA CYS A 157 14.59 -4.33 1.12
C CYS A 157 13.61 -3.48 1.95
N VAL A 158 14.09 -2.43 2.62
CA VAL A 158 13.26 -1.54 3.43
C VAL A 158 12.26 -0.76 2.56
N LEU A 159 12.72 -0.13 1.47
CA LEU A 159 11.87 0.59 0.54
C LEU A 159 10.80 -0.34 -0.09
N SER A 160 11.18 -1.57 -0.44
CA SER A 160 10.25 -2.56 -0.97
C SER A 160 9.16 -2.91 0.04
N LEU A 161 9.53 -3.07 1.32
CA LEU A 161 8.58 -3.33 2.39
C LEU A 161 7.62 -2.16 2.63
N ILE A 162 8.14 -0.92 2.62
CA ILE A 162 7.32 0.29 2.74
C ILE A 162 6.34 0.37 1.58
N THR A 163 6.82 0.15 0.34
CA THR A 163 6.00 0.15 -0.87
C THR A 163 4.89 -0.88 -0.79
N LEU A 164 5.21 -2.09 -0.31
CA LEU A 164 4.22 -3.14 -0.12
C LEU A 164 3.14 -2.75 0.89
N ASN A 165 3.52 -2.15 2.01
CA ASN A 165 2.56 -1.72 3.03
C ASN A 165 1.66 -0.59 2.52
N LYS A 166 2.22 0.41 1.84
CA LYS A 166 1.44 1.49 1.22
C LYS A 166 0.45 0.95 0.19
N HIS A 167 0.87 0.00 -0.64
CA HIS A 167 -0.02 -0.64 -1.62
C HIS A 167 -1.13 -1.47 -0.97
N LYS A 168 -0.88 -2.11 0.18
CA LYS A 168 -1.92 -2.81 0.94
C LYS A 168 -2.96 -1.84 1.51
N CYS A 169 -2.51 -0.74 2.14
CA CYS A 169 -3.40 0.31 2.60
C CYS A 169 -4.26 0.85 1.45
N PHE A 170 -3.64 1.15 0.29
CA PHE A 170 -4.37 1.55 -0.92
C PHE A 170 -5.49 0.57 -1.27
N SER A 171 -5.15 -0.72 -1.40
CA SER A 171 -6.10 -1.75 -1.86
C SER A 171 -7.26 -1.93 -0.89
N ASN A 172 -6.99 -1.89 0.42
CA ASN A 172 -8.02 -2.01 1.44
C ASN A 172 -8.94 -0.79 1.43
N SER A 173 -8.38 0.43 1.49
CA SER A 173 -9.17 1.66 1.48
C SER A 173 -9.97 1.79 0.19
N LEU A 174 -9.40 1.45 -0.97
CA LEU A 174 -10.10 1.48 -2.25
C LEU A 174 -11.33 0.56 -2.25
N PHE A 175 -11.20 -0.66 -1.73
CA PHE A 175 -12.32 -1.59 -1.63
C PHE A 175 -13.48 -1.02 -0.80
N TYR A 176 -13.18 -0.47 0.38
CA TYR A 176 -14.19 0.17 1.22
C TYR A 176 -14.85 1.36 0.52
N ILE A 177 -14.06 2.21 -0.12
CA ILE A 177 -14.57 3.42 -0.79
C ILE A 177 -15.50 3.05 -1.94
N VAL A 178 -15.13 2.07 -2.78
CA VAL A 178 -15.98 1.61 -3.89
C VAL A 178 -17.31 1.06 -3.36
N LEU A 179 -17.26 0.25 -2.29
CA LEU A 179 -18.48 -0.29 -1.67
C LEU A 179 -19.37 0.83 -1.13
N LEU A 180 -18.81 1.78 -0.39
CA LEU A 180 -19.55 2.91 0.17
C LEU A 180 -20.11 3.83 -0.90
N PHE A 181 -19.38 4.02 -1.99
CA PHE A 181 -19.84 4.79 -3.15
C PHE A 181 -21.08 4.14 -3.77
N ILE A 182 -21.06 2.82 -4.00
CA ILE A 182 -22.24 2.09 -4.51
C ILE A 182 -23.43 2.24 -3.54
N CYS A 183 -23.21 2.05 -2.24
CA CYS A 183 -24.26 2.21 -1.23
C CYS A 183 -24.87 3.63 -1.25
N PHE A 184 -24.04 4.66 -1.37
CA PHE A 184 -24.49 6.05 -1.45
C PHE A 184 -25.36 6.31 -2.69
N PHE A 185 -24.98 5.77 -3.86
CA PHE A 185 -25.81 5.90 -5.06
C PHE A 185 -27.16 5.19 -4.93
N ILE A 186 -27.21 4.01 -4.29
CA ILE A 186 -28.46 3.31 -4.02
C ILE A 186 -29.37 4.17 -3.13
N ILE A 187 -28.82 4.83 -2.10
CA ILE A 187 -29.57 5.74 -1.22
C ILE A 187 -30.16 6.92 -2.01
N ILE A 188 -29.36 7.55 -2.87
CA ILE A 188 -29.86 8.66 -3.72
C ILE A 188 -31.01 8.18 -4.61
N ILE A 189 -30.87 7.02 -5.26
CA ILE A 189 -31.92 6.47 -6.12
C ILE A 189 -33.20 6.24 -5.32
N ILE A 190 -33.11 5.66 -4.12
CA ILE A 190 -34.26 5.44 -3.23
C ILE A 190 -34.92 6.77 -2.85
N GLU A 191 -34.14 7.82 -2.55
CA GLU A 191 -34.70 9.14 -2.26
C GLU A 191 -35.42 9.74 -3.47
N ILE A 192 -34.83 9.68 -4.67
CA ILE A 192 -35.45 10.18 -5.90
C ILE A 192 -36.78 9.46 -6.16
N PHE A 193 -36.82 8.13 -6.06
CA PHE A 193 -38.06 7.37 -6.22
C PHE A 193 -39.11 7.70 -5.16
N SER A 194 -38.68 7.97 -3.92
CA SER A 194 -39.59 8.37 -2.84
C SER A 194 -40.21 9.73 -3.10
N ILE A 195 -39.44 10.69 -3.64
CA ILE A 195 -39.93 12.01 -4.04
C ILE A 195 -40.91 11.89 -5.22
N ILE A 196 -40.58 11.11 -6.26
CA ILE A 196 -41.45 10.91 -7.43
C ILE A 196 -42.79 10.28 -7.04
N LYS A 197 -42.82 9.31 -6.12
CA LYS A 197 -44.07 8.70 -5.64
C LYS A 197 -44.98 9.65 -4.84
N MET A 198 -44.43 10.75 -4.33
CA MET A 198 -45.16 11.71 -3.52
C MET A 198 -45.81 12.82 -4.36
N PHE A 199 -45.37 13.00 -5.61
CA PHE A 199 -45.96 13.87 -6.62
C PHE A 199 -46.95 13.09 -7.51
#